data_AF-A0A9D5MCG2-F1
#
_entry.id   AF-A0A9D5MCG2-F1
#
_cell.length_a   1.000
_cell.length_b   1.000
_cell.length_c   1.000
_cell.angle_alpha   90.00
_cell.angle_beta   90.00
_cell.angle_gamma   90.00
#
_symmetry.space_group_name_H-M   'P 1'
#
loop_
_entity.id
_entity.type
_entity.pdbx_description
1 polymer ?
#
loop_
_entity_poly.entity_id
_entity_poly.type
_entity_poly.pdbx_seq_one_letter_code
_entity_poly.pdbx_strand_id
1 'polypeptide(L)'
;MYRRLMLLTMLLMAVSLCLVCAGAETVSTGTWGTCDWSITNKILTVSEGQAGSVETAPWHADETAEGPQPAEYDTIIFKDGVVLEADASDLFSRCLEIKSIDLSGLDTSAVTNMSGMFDGCMNLASLDLSSFDTSHVTNMHNMFASCLALTELDLSMFDTSRVTDMSGMFMTDVFTPMKLASVDLSSFNTANVINMSNMFLGCAYLRSLDLAAFNTAKVRSMTCMFEGCARLESLDLRSFDTAR
;
A
#
# COMPACT_ATOMS: atom_id res chain seq x y z
N MET A 1 61.78 -33.55 -0.64
CA MET A 1 60.85 -33.64 0.51
C MET A 1 60.10 -32.34 0.82
N TYR A 2 60.69 -31.16 0.65
CA TYR A 2 60.02 -29.88 1.00
C TYR A 2 58.83 -29.47 0.10
N ARG A 3 58.80 -29.83 -1.20
CA ARG A 3 57.68 -29.50 -2.10
C ARG A 3 56.38 -30.26 -1.83
N ARG A 4 56.44 -31.44 -1.18
CA ARG A 4 55.24 -32.21 -0.79
C ARG A 4 54.65 -31.77 0.56
N LEU A 5 55.48 -31.20 1.44
CA LEU A 5 55.03 -30.69 2.74
C LEU A 5 54.30 -29.35 2.59
N MET A 6 54.72 -28.51 1.64
CA MET A 6 54.11 -27.21 1.35
C MET A 6 52.73 -27.33 0.66
N LEU A 7 52.51 -28.36 -0.17
CA LEU A 7 51.19 -28.65 -0.74
C LEU A 7 50.20 -29.19 0.31
N LEU A 8 50.66 -29.93 1.32
CA LEU A 8 49.79 -30.49 2.36
C LEU A 8 49.36 -29.41 3.37
N THR A 9 50.22 -28.43 3.67
CA THR A 9 49.86 -27.26 4.49
C THR A 9 48.97 -26.25 3.73
N MET A 10 49.14 -26.11 2.41
CA MET A 10 48.22 -25.30 1.59
C MET A 10 46.85 -25.97 1.41
N LEU A 11 46.78 -27.31 1.37
CA LEU A 11 45.50 -28.02 1.36
C LEU A 11 44.76 -27.92 2.70
N LEU A 12 45.48 -27.94 3.84
CA LEU A 12 44.85 -27.74 5.16
C LEU A 12 44.45 -26.28 5.42
N MET A 13 45.14 -25.29 4.84
CA MET A 13 44.69 -23.89 4.89
C MET A 13 43.50 -23.61 3.95
N ALA A 14 43.28 -24.43 2.91
CA ALA A 14 42.09 -24.33 2.05
C ALA A 14 40.84 -25.01 2.65
N VAL A 15 41.00 -25.89 3.64
CA VAL A 15 39.88 -26.57 4.34
C VAL A 15 39.55 -25.88 5.69
N SER A 16 40.35 -24.90 6.11
CA SER A 16 40.04 -23.99 7.23
C SER A 16 39.54 -22.61 6.77
N LEU A 17 39.13 -22.49 5.50
CA LEU A 17 38.09 -21.52 5.15
C LEU A 17 36.79 -22.06 5.76
N CYS A 18 36.67 -21.81 7.07
CA CYS A 18 35.42 -21.86 7.81
C CYS A 18 34.32 -21.38 6.89
N LEU A 19 33.29 -22.21 6.72
CA LEU A 19 31.90 -21.80 6.92
C LEU A 19 31.74 -20.27 6.86
N VAL A 20 31.94 -19.67 5.68
CA VAL A 20 31.38 -18.35 5.44
C VAL A 20 29.92 -18.69 5.41
N CYS A 21 29.27 -18.37 6.53
CA CYS A 21 27.83 -18.31 6.67
C CYS A 21 27.31 -17.89 5.30
N ALA A 22 26.43 -18.69 4.69
CA ALA A 22 25.57 -18.18 3.63
C ALA A 22 24.62 -17.16 4.27
N GLY A 23 25.18 -16.10 4.84
CA GLY A 23 24.51 -14.90 5.26
C GLY A 23 24.18 -14.23 3.94
N ALA A 24 22.90 -14.11 3.68
CA ALA A 24 22.40 -13.46 2.50
C ALA A 24 23.12 -12.12 2.30
N GLU A 25 23.79 -11.97 1.16
CA GLU A 25 24.49 -10.74 0.84
C GLU A 25 23.46 -9.62 0.70
N THR A 26 23.58 -8.60 1.54
CA THR A 26 22.78 -7.38 1.43
C THR A 26 23.09 -6.73 0.08
N VAL A 27 22.04 -6.59 -0.74
CA VAL A 27 22.11 -6.12 -2.12
C VAL A 27 22.29 -4.60 -2.17
N SER A 28 21.58 -3.88 -1.30
CA SER A 28 21.63 -2.42 -1.22
C SER A 28 21.17 -1.94 0.15
N THR A 29 21.58 -0.75 0.56
CA THR A 29 21.20 -0.11 1.83
C THR A 29 21.12 1.40 1.66
N GLY A 30 20.36 2.06 2.53
CA GLY A 30 20.33 3.52 2.60
C GLY A 30 19.47 4.00 3.75
N THR A 31 19.04 5.26 3.67
CA THR A 31 18.12 5.87 4.64
C THR A 31 16.88 6.40 3.95
N TRP A 32 15.77 6.44 4.69
CA TRP A 32 14.54 7.15 4.35
C TRP A 32 14.14 7.99 5.55
N GLY A 33 14.46 9.29 5.51
CA GLY A 33 14.47 10.12 6.71
C GLY A 33 15.53 9.62 7.68
N THR A 34 15.10 9.15 8.85
CA THR A 34 15.97 8.54 9.87
C THR A 34 15.90 7.02 9.91
N CYS A 35 15.01 6.41 9.11
CA CYS A 35 14.89 4.97 9.02
C CYS A 35 16.02 4.40 8.16
N ASP A 36 16.82 3.47 8.68
CA ASP A 36 17.73 2.69 7.84
C ASP A 36 16.90 1.67 7.03
N TRP A 37 17.26 1.45 5.77
CA TRP A 37 16.70 0.38 4.96
C TRP A 37 17.78 -0.50 4.35
N SER A 38 17.45 -1.77 4.13
CA SER A 38 18.32 -2.74 3.46
C SER A 38 17.54 -3.71 2.60
N ILE A 39 18.15 -4.16 1.51
CA ILE A 39 17.61 -5.21 0.64
C ILE A 39 18.42 -6.47 0.82
N THR A 40 17.75 -7.55 1.22
CA THR A 40 18.39 -8.87 1.39
C THR A 40 17.41 -9.93 0.91
N ASN A 41 17.83 -10.85 0.03
CA ASN A 41 16.96 -11.91 -0.52
C ASN A 41 15.62 -11.41 -1.09
N LYS A 42 15.62 -10.32 -1.86
CA LYS A 42 14.41 -9.70 -2.44
C LYS A 42 13.42 -9.09 -1.44
N ILE A 43 13.87 -8.83 -0.21
CA ILE A 43 13.07 -8.18 0.82
C ILE A 43 13.71 -6.83 1.12
N LEU A 44 12.97 -5.74 0.88
CA LEU A 44 13.30 -4.40 1.36
C LEU A 44 12.78 -4.27 2.79
N THR A 45 13.69 -4.17 3.76
CA THR A 45 13.35 -3.98 5.18
C THR A 45 13.65 -2.55 5.58
N VAL A 46 12.68 -1.87 6.19
CA VAL A 46 12.82 -0.53 6.78
C VAL A 46 12.80 -0.67 8.30
N SER A 47 13.85 -0.18 8.95
CA SER A 47 13.97 -0.14 10.41
C SER A 47 13.25 1.07 11.00
N GLU A 48 13.01 1.02 12.31
CA GLU A 48 12.36 2.07 13.08
C GLU A 48 12.97 3.46 12.89
N GLY A 49 12.15 4.49 13.04
CA GLY A 49 12.56 5.88 12.90
C GLY A 49 11.46 6.78 12.37
N GLN A 50 11.77 8.06 12.22
CA GLN A 50 10.95 9.00 11.46
C GLN A 50 11.22 8.77 9.97
N ALA A 51 10.15 8.50 9.21
CA ALA A 51 10.22 8.33 7.77
C ALA A 51 10.58 9.64 7.05
N GLY A 52 11.15 9.52 5.85
CA GLY A 52 11.36 10.67 4.96
C GLY A 52 10.06 11.07 4.25
N SER A 53 10.15 12.07 3.38
CA SER A 53 9.02 12.41 2.50
C SER A 53 8.72 11.27 1.52
N VAL A 54 7.49 11.25 1.00
CA VAL A 54 7.04 10.21 0.05
C VAL A 54 7.92 10.15 -1.20
N GLU A 55 8.45 11.27 -1.70
CA GLU A 55 9.30 11.28 -2.90
C GLU A 55 10.68 10.65 -2.68
N THR A 56 11.10 10.53 -1.42
CA THR A 56 12.40 9.96 -1.03
C THR A 56 12.29 8.50 -0.57
N ALA A 57 11.09 7.92 -0.62
CA ALA A 57 10.89 6.52 -0.28
C ALA A 57 11.74 5.61 -1.19
N PRO A 58 12.39 4.57 -0.66
CA PRO A 58 13.37 3.79 -1.42
C PRO A 58 12.74 3.02 -2.58
N TRP A 59 11.44 2.77 -2.56
CA TRP A 59 10.70 2.13 -3.66
C TRP A 59 10.13 3.10 -4.70
N HIS A 60 10.35 4.41 -4.55
CA HIS A 60 10.04 5.43 -5.55
C HIS A 60 11.23 5.78 -6.45
N ALA A 61 12.29 4.97 -6.44
CA ALA A 61 13.46 5.21 -7.28
C ALA A 61 13.06 5.29 -8.75
N ASP A 62 13.24 6.47 -9.34
CA ASP A 62 13.07 6.69 -10.77
C ASP A 62 14.09 5.83 -11.54
N GLU A 63 13.75 5.34 -12.74
CA GLU A 63 14.60 4.47 -13.57
C GLU A 63 15.98 5.11 -13.92
N THR A 64 16.20 6.37 -13.52
CA THR A 64 17.37 7.20 -13.78
C THR A 64 18.22 7.54 -12.54
N ALA A 65 17.85 7.11 -11.33
CA ALA A 65 18.49 7.52 -10.07
C ALA A 65 19.18 6.36 -9.30
N GLU A 66 20.14 6.70 -8.41
CA GLU A 66 20.95 5.81 -7.56
C GLU A 66 20.16 4.93 -6.55
N GLY A 67 18.84 4.79 -6.71
CA GLY A 67 17.96 3.99 -5.85
C GLY A 67 17.81 2.52 -6.30
N PRO A 68 17.24 1.65 -5.45
CA PRO A 68 17.12 0.22 -5.75
C PRO A 68 16.16 -0.02 -6.90
N GLN A 69 16.57 -0.85 -7.86
CA GLN A 69 15.74 -1.13 -9.02
C GLN A 69 14.54 -2.02 -8.64
N PRO A 70 13.32 -1.79 -9.18
CA PRO A 70 12.13 -2.58 -8.84
C PRO A 70 12.27 -4.10 -9.01
N ALA A 71 13.23 -4.57 -9.83
CA ALA A 71 13.51 -5.99 -10.03
C ALA A 71 14.27 -6.66 -8.86
N GLU A 72 14.83 -5.88 -7.93
CA GLU A 72 15.69 -6.37 -6.85
C GLU A 72 14.90 -6.94 -5.66
N TYR A 73 13.63 -6.54 -5.49
CA TYR A 73 12.77 -6.95 -4.39
C TYR A 73 11.30 -7.04 -4.84
N ASP A 74 10.54 -7.94 -4.23
CA ASP A 74 9.09 -8.06 -4.45
C ASP A 74 8.29 -8.02 -3.14
N THR A 75 8.99 -7.79 -2.02
CA THR A 75 8.42 -7.70 -0.68
C THR A 75 9.01 -6.50 0.06
N ILE A 76 8.14 -5.72 0.73
CA ILE A 76 8.53 -4.64 1.63
C ILE A 76 8.11 -5.02 3.06
N ILE A 77 8.97 -4.78 4.05
CA ILE A 77 8.68 -5.01 5.47
C ILE A 77 9.06 -3.77 6.28
N PHE A 78 8.11 -3.23 7.03
CA PHE A 78 8.36 -2.20 8.04
C PHE A 78 8.53 -2.83 9.41
N LYS A 79 9.61 -2.48 10.12
CA LYS A 79 9.78 -2.83 11.53
C LYS A 79 8.97 -1.91 12.42
N ASP A 80 8.60 -2.42 13.59
CA ASP A 80 7.83 -1.67 14.59
C ASP A 80 8.50 -0.33 14.91
N GLY A 81 7.77 0.77 14.67
CA GLY A 81 8.22 2.13 15.00
C GLY A 81 8.69 2.96 13.81
N VAL A 82 8.27 2.62 12.59
CA VAL A 82 8.42 3.51 11.42
C VAL A 82 7.29 4.53 11.41
N VAL A 83 7.59 5.76 11.78
CA VAL A 83 6.62 6.85 11.93
C VAL A 83 6.50 7.63 10.64
N LEU A 84 5.31 7.66 10.03
CA LEU A 84 5.05 8.44 8.82
C LEU A 84 4.84 9.93 9.13
N GLU A 85 5.18 10.76 8.14
CA GLU A 85 4.84 12.18 8.13
C GLU A 85 3.34 12.40 7.88
N ALA A 86 2.88 13.65 8.03
CA ALA A 86 1.46 14.00 7.84
C ALA A 86 0.94 13.71 6.42
N ASP A 87 1.84 13.62 5.44
CA ASP A 87 1.54 13.28 4.06
C ASP A 87 2.08 11.90 3.70
N ALA A 88 1.17 10.97 3.47
CA ALA A 88 1.45 9.63 2.96
C ALA A 88 0.84 9.44 1.56
N SER A 89 0.57 10.55 0.85
CA SER A 89 0.02 10.46 -0.49
C SER A 89 0.95 9.71 -1.42
N ASP A 90 0.37 8.87 -2.25
CA ASP A 90 1.08 8.10 -3.26
C ASP A 90 2.21 7.22 -2.70
N LEU A 91 2.24 6.94 -1.39
CA LEU A 91 3.39 6.30 -0.74
C LEU A 91 3.77 4.96 -1.38
N PHE A 92 2.84 4.17 -1.88
CA PHE A 92 3.11 2.93 -2.63
C PHE A 92 2.55 3.00 -4.05
N SER A 93 2.28 4.21 -4.55
CA SER A 93 1.68 4.42 -5.86
C SER A 93 2.53 3.78 -6.93
N ARG A 94 1.89 2.98 -7.78
CA ARG A 94 2.50 2.28 -8.91
C ARG A 94 3.66 1.37 -8.52
N CYS A 95 3.65 0.79 -7.31
CA CYS A 95 4.49 -0.35 -6.95
C CYS A 95 4.11 -1.60 -7.77
N LEU A 96 4.47 -1.62 -9.07
CA LEU A 96 4.02 -2.64 -10.03
C LEU A 96 4.63 -4.01 -9.76
N GLU A 97 5.85 -4.10 -9.25
CA GLU A 97 6.56 -5.37 -9.04
C GLU A 97 6.36 -5.97 -7.63
N ILE A 98 5.76 -5.20 -6.72
CA ILE A 98 5.57 -5.61 -5.32
C ILE A 98 4.38 -6.55 -5.19
N LYS A 99 4.62 -7.69 -4.53
CA LYS A 99 3.62 -8.73 -4.29
C LYS A 99 3.11 -8.75 -2.87
N SER A 100 3.91 -8.24 -1.92
CA SER A 100 3.58 -8.23 -0.49
C SER A 100 4.19 -7.02 0.20
N ILE A 101 3.42 -6.40 1.10
CA ILE A 101 3.89 -5.34 1.98
C ILE A 101 3.43 -5.68 3.40
N ASP A 102 4.37 -5.81 4.32
CA ASP A 102 4.08 -5.93 5.76
C ASP A 102 4.06 -4.53 6.37
N LEU A 103 2.84 -4.02 6.61
CA LEU A 103 2.54 -2.69 7.11
C LEU A 103 2.43 -2.63 8.65
N SER A 104 2.63 -3.75 9.35
CA SER A 104 2.39 -3.85 10.80
C SER A 104 3.27 -2.91 11.63
N GLY A 105 4.46 -2.57 11.12
CA GLY A 105 5.40 -1.67 11.78
C GLY A 105 5.19 -0.17 11.53
N LEU A 106 4.25 0.22 10.66
CA LEU A 106 3.98 1.62 10.35
C LEU A 106 3.11 2.29 11.43
N ASP A 107 3.59 3.41 11.96
CA ASP A 107 2.79 4.34 12.74
C ASP A 107 2.22 5.41 11.81
N THR A 108 0.89 5.37 11.64
CA THR A 108 0.10 6.27 10.78
C THR A 108 -0.64 7.34 11.56
N SER A 109 -0.45 7.44 12.88
CA SER A 109 -1.24 8.31 13.77
C SER A 109 -1.13 9.81 13.47
N ALA A 110 -0.05 10.22 12.79
CA ALA A 110 0.16 11.60 12.35
C ALA A 110 -0.39 11.89 10.93
N VAL A 111 -0.77 10.86 10.17
CA VAL A 111 -1.12 10.98 8.75
C VAL A 111 -2.46 11.69 8.58
N THR A 112 -2.48 12.70 7.73
CA THR A 112 -3.68 13.48 7.38
C THR A 112 -4.11 13.30 5.92
N ASN A 113 -3.20 12.84 5.07
CA ASN A 113 -3.41 12.60 3.65
C ASN A 113 -2.96 11.18 3.26
N MET A 114 -3.88 10.35 2.79
CA MET A 114 -3.62 9.00 2.26
C MET A 114 -4.05 8.89 0.79
N SER A 115 -4.13 10.02 0.07
CA SER A 115 -4.56 10.01 -1.32
C SER A 115 -3.61 9.19 -2.18
N GLY A 116 -4.13 8.25 -2.97
CA GLY A 116 -3.34 7.44 -3.90
C GLY A 116 -2.35 6.49 -3.24
N MET A 117 -2.42 6.28 -1.91
CA MET A 117 -1.41 5.53 -1.15
C MET A 117 -1.08 4.15 -1.75
N PHE A 118 -2.06 3.45 -2.32
CA PHE A 118 -1.87 2.17 -3.03
C PHE A 118 -2.29 2.23 -4.51
N ASP A 119 -2.47 3.42 -5.09
CA ASP A 119 -2.97 3.57 -6.46
C ASP A 119 -2.06 2.82 -7.45
N GLY A 120 -2.64 1.95 -8.27
CA GLY A 120 -1.90 1.21 -9.28
C GLY A 120 -0.97 0.13 -8.73
N CYS A 121 -1.11 -0.30 -7.47
CA CYS A 121 -0.49 -1.53 -6.98
C CYS A 121 -1.12 -2.78 -7.62
N MET A 122 -0.87 -3.01 -8.91
CA MET A 122 -1.59 -4.00 -9.72
C MET A 122 -1.39 -5.46 -9.28
N ASN A 123 -0.29 -5.76 -8.57
CA ASN A 123 0.11 -7.12 -8.17
C ASN A 123 -0.11 -7.42 -6.68
N LEU A 124 -0.58 -6.47 -5.87
CA LEU A 124 -0.94 -6.73 -4.47
C LEU A 124 -2.27 -7.48 -4.41
N ALA A 125 -2.22 -8.74 -3.96
CA ALA A 125 -3.40 -9.60 -3.85
C ALA A 125 -4.16 -9.43 -2.51
N SER A 126 -3.47 -8.94 -1.48
CA SER A 126 -4.01 -8.70 -0.14
C SER A 126 -3.28 -7.54 0.53
N LEU A 127 -4.00 -6.83 1.41
CA LEU A 127 -3.46 -5.79 2.27
C LEU A 127 -4.00 -6.00 3.70
N ASP A 128 -3.10 -6.11 4.67
CA ASP A 128 -3.46 -6.03 6.08
C ASP A 128 -3.28 -4.58 6.54
N LEU A 129 -4.40 -3.93 6.85
CA LEU A 129 -4.48 -2.52 7.26
C LEU A 129 -4.83 -2.37 8.74
N SER A 130 -4.76 -3.45 9.52
CA SER A 130 -5.19 -3.46 10.93
C SER A 130 -4.34 -2.57 11.84
N SER A 131 -3.13 -2.19 11.43
CA SER A 131 -2.25 -1.24 12.14
C SER A 131 -2.57 0.24 11.86
N PHE A 132 -3.47 0.55 10.92
CA PHE A 132 -3.70 1.93 10.50
C PHE A 132 -4.56 2.70 11.51
N ASP A 133 -4.06 3.88 11.92
CA ASP A 133 -4.84 4.91 12.59
C ASP A 133 -5.24 5.97 11.55
N THR A 134 -6.52 5.95 11.15
CA THR A 134 -7.05 6.90 10.17
C THR A 134 -7.78 8.09 10.82
N SER A 135 -7.73 8.24 12.15
CA SER A 135 -8.52 9.23 12.91
C SER A 135 -8.16 10.70 12.59
N HIS A 136 -7.02 10.94 11.95
CA HIS A 136 -6.58 12.25 11.47
C HIS A 136 -6.71 12.44 9.96
N VAL A 137 -7.07 11.38 9.21
CA VAL A 137 -7.09 11.40 7.76
C VAL A 137 -8.27 12.24 7.24
N THR A 138 -7.96 13.14 6.33
CA THR A 138 -8.93 14.05 5.69
C THR A 138 -9.12 13.78 4.20
N ASN A 139 -8.19 13.05 3.58
CA ASN A 139 -8.19 12.76 2.15
C ASN A 139 -7.84 11.29 1.89
N MET A 140 -8.76 10.57 1.23
CA MET A 140 -8.63 9.17 0.79
C MET A 140 -8.87 9.05 -0.73
N HIS A 141 -8.72 10.15 -1.47
CA HIS A 141 -8.83 10.17 -2.93
C HIS A 141 -7.97 9.08 -3.56
N ASN A 142 -8.54 8.24 -4.43
CA ASN A 142 -7.83 7.16 -5.15
C ASN A 142 -7.03 6.17 -4.28
N MET A 143 -7.27 6.07 -2.97
CA MET A 143 -6.39 5.31 -2.05
C MET A 143 -6.12 3.86 -2.51
N PHE A 144 -7.10 3.18 -3.10
CA PHE A 144 -7.00 1.81 -3.64
C PHE A 144 -7.37 1.75 -5.14
N ALA A 145 -7.21 2.85 -5.86
CA ALA A 145 -7.50 2.88 -7.29
C ALA A 145 -6.57 1.90 -8.04
N SER A 146 -7.09 1.23 -9.06
CA SER A 146 -6.33 0.33 -9.93
C SER A 146 -5.51 -0.77 -9.22
N CYS A 147 -5.88 -1.18 -8.00
CA CYS A 147 -5.30 -2.34 -7.31
C CYS A 147 -5.88 -3.65 -7.87
N LEU A 148 -5.54 -3.98 -9.12
CA LEU A 148 -6.25 -4.99 -9.93
C LEU A 148 -6.28 -6.41 -9.34
N ALA A 149 -5.29 -6.77 -8.52
CA ALA A 149 -5.17 -8.09 -7.91
C ALA A 149 -5.95 -8.23 -6.58
N LEU A 150 -6.38 -7.14 -5.93
CA LEU A 150 -7.16 -7.20 -4.70
C LEU A 150 -8.52 -7.85 -4.95
N THR A 151 -8.87 -8.86 -4.13
CA THR A 151 -10.16 -9.55 -4.18
C THR A 151 -11.06 -9.24 -2.98
N GLU A 152 -10.45 -8.94 -1.84
CA GLU A 152 -11.08 -8.57 -0.58
C GLU A 152 -10.28 -7.46 0.09
N LEU A 153 -10.96 -6.63 0.88
CA LEU A 153 -10.34 -5.58 1.67
C LEU A 153 -11.17 -5.33 2.93
N ASP A 154 -10.54 -5.49 4.09
CA ASP A 154 -11.15 -5.20 5.39
C ASP A 154 -10.82 -3.75 5.79
N LEU A 155 -11.85 -2.91 5.89
CA LEU A 155 -11.75 -1.52 6.30
C LEU A 155 -12.55 -1.25 7.59
N SER A 156 -12.92 -2.31 8.33
CA SER A 156 -13.75 -2.21 9.53
C SER A 156 -13.14 -1.35 10.65
N MET A 157 -11.81 -1.15 10.63
CA MET A 157 -11.09 -0.33 11.61
C MET A 157 -10.93 1.15 11.18
N PHE A 158 -11.30 1.52 9.96
CA PHE A 158 -11.12 2.89 9.46
C PHE A 158 -12.09 3.86 10.16
N ASP A 159 -11.54 4.87 10.82
CA ASP A 159 -12.25 6.09 11.17
C ASP A 159 -12.21 7.06 9.99
N THR A 160 -13.35 7.26 9.32
CA THR A 160 -13.48 8.20 8.20
C THR A 160 -14.19 9.50 8.58
N SER A 161 -14.41 9.75 9.88
CA SER A 161 -15.20 10.87 10.38
C SER A 161 -14.66 12.25 10.00
N ARG A 162 -13.38 12.36 9.65
CA ARG A 162 -12.73 13.59 9.18
C ARG A 162 -12.53 13.67 7.67
N VAL A 163 -12.82 12.60 6.93
CA VAL A 163 -12.56 12.53 5.50
C VAL A 163 -13.51 13.47 4.75
N THR A 164 -12.95 14.25 3.84
CA THR A 164 -13.67 15.19 2.98
C THR A 164 -13.66 14.78 1.51
N ASP A 165 -12.68 13.98 1.08
CA ASP A 165 -12.58 13.44 -0.28
C ASP A 165 -12.37 11.92 -0.25
N MET A 166 -13.31 11.19 -0.87
CA MET A 166 -13.25 9.73 -1.12
C MET A 166 -13.39 9.43 -2.63
N SER A 167 -13.17 10.44 -3.48
CA SER A 167 -13.33 10.28 -4.91
C SER A 167 -12.35 9.25 -5.45
N GLY A 168 -12.86 8.37 -6.31
CA GLY A 168 -12.09 7.31 -6.94
C GLY A 168 -11.42 6.30 -6.00
N MET A 169 -11.83 6.22 -4.72
CA MET A 169 -11.17 5.36 -3.72
C MET A 169 -10.95 3.90 -4.19
N PHE A 170 -11.89 3.34 -4.96
CA PHE A 170 -11.82 2.00 -5.56
C PHE A 170 -11.92 2.03 -7.09
N MET A 171 -11.60 3.17 -7.71
CA MET A 171 -11.76 3.37 -9.14
C MET A 171 -10.85 2.44 -9.94
N THR A 172 -11.35 1.95 -11.06
CA THR A 172 -10.57 1.22 -12.05
C THR A 172 -11.11 1.52 -13.44
N ASP A 173 -10.26 1.33 -14.46
CA ASP A 173 -10.70 1.44 -15.85
C ASP A 173 -11.73 0.33 -16.18
N VAL A 174 -12.75 0.68 -16.98
CA VAL A 174 -13.86 -0.23 -17.32
C VAL A 174 -13.45 -1.41 -18.21
N PHE A 175 -12.30 -1.32 -18.91
CA PHE A 175 -11.74 -2.40 -19.72
C PHE A 175 -10.79 -3.31 -18.92
N THR A 176 -10.27 -2.81 -17.79
CA THR A 176 -9.37 -3.56 -16.91
C THR A 176 -9.90 -3.53 -15.47
N PRO A 177 -11.01 -4.23 -15.16
CA PRO A 177 -11.66 -4.13 -13.87
C PRO A 177 -10.85 -4.78 -12.75
N MET A 178 -10.75 -4.09 -11.61
CA MET A 178 -10.36 -4.67 -10.33
C MET A 178 -11.26 -5.85 -9.94
N LYS A 179 -10.66 -6.86 -9.31
CA LYS A 179 -11.34 -8.12 -8.92
C LYS A 179 -12.05 -8.07 -7.56
N LEU A 180 -12.08 -6.91 -6.90
CA LEU A 180 -12.70 -6.69 -5.60
C LEU A 180 -14.17 -7.11 -5.65
N ALA A 181 -14.51 -8.17 -4.91
CA ALA A 181 -15.85 -8.76 -4.91
C ALA A 181 -16.70 -8.27 -3.73
N SER A 182 -16.05 -7.84 -2.65
CA SER A 182 -16.66 -7.32 -1.43
C SER A 182 -15.73 -6.31 -0.75
N VAL A 183 -16.33 -5.33 -0.09
CA VAL A 183 -15.65 -4.37 0.80
C VAL A 183 -16.57 -4.14 2.00
N ASP A 184 -16.01 -4.22 3.21
CA ASP A 184 -16.74 -3.87 4.44
C ASP A 184 -16.64 -2.36 4.67
N LEU A 185 -17.77 -1.66 4.64
CA LEU A 185 -17.89 -0.21 4.83
C LEU A 185 -18.64 0.14 6.12
N SER A 186 -18.86 -0.83 7.01
CA SER A 186 -19.71 -0.66 8.20
C SER A 186 -19.22 0.40 9.19
N SER A 187 -17.91 0.67 9.20
CA SER A 187 -17.25 1.71 10.01
C SER A 187 -17.33 3.12 9.41
N PHE A 188 -17.76 3.26 8.15
CA PHE A 188 -17.62 4.53 7.45
C PHE A 188 -18.58 5.59 7.98
N ASN A 189 -18.04 6.75 8.33
CA ASN A 189 -18.77 7.97 8.65
C ASN A 189 -18.55 9.02 7.56
N THR A 190 -19.49 9.12 6.63
CA THR A 190 -19.36 10.01 5.47
C THR A 190 -19.96 11.40 5.66
N ALA A 191 -20.36 11.78 6.88
CA ALA A 191 -21.07 13.04 7.15
C ALA A 191 -20.27 14.32 6.82
N ASN A 192 -18.96 14.21 6.69
CA ASN A 192 -18.06 15.31 6.30
C ASN A 192 -17.58 15.24 4.84
N VAL A 193 -17.94 14.19 4.11
CA VAL A 193 -17.49 13.99 2.74
C VAL A 193 -18.15 15.00 1.82
N ILE A 194 -17.33 15.62 0.98
CA ILE A 194 -17.69 16.61 -0.04
C ILE A 194 -17.69 15.96 -1.42
N ASN A 195 -16.79 15.01 -1.68
CA ASN A 195 -16.61 14.39 -2.99
C ASN A 195 -16.58 12.86 -2.89
N MET A 196 -17.49 12.20 -3.63
CA MET A 196 -17.56 10.74 -3.80
C MET A 196 -17.58 10.35 -5.30
N SER A 197 -17.16 11.26 -6.18
CA SER A 197 -17.12 10.99 -7.62
C SER A 197 -16.30 9.74 -7.90
N ASN A 198 -16.76 8.88 -8.80
CA ASN A 198 -16.05 7.68 -9.24
C ASN A 198 -15.67 6.67 -8.15
N MET A 199 -16.19 6.77 -6.92
CA MET A 199 -15.71 5.97 -5.78
C MET A 199 -15.67 4.47 -6.07
N PHE A 200 -16.64 3.93 -6.81
CA PHE A 200 -16.70 2.54 -7.26
C PHE A 200 -16.75 2.41 -8.80
N LEU A 201 -16.24 3.42 -9.53
CA LEU A 201 -16.20 3.38 -11.00
C LEU A 201 -15.42 2.14 -11.47
N GLY A 202 -16.01 1.36 -12.37
CA GLY A 202 -15.39 0.19 -12.97
C GLY A 202 -15.31 -1.05 -12.06
N CYS A 203 -15.87 -1.01 -10.84
CA CYS A 203 -15.90 -2.14 -9.91
C CYS A 203 -16.85 -3.26 -10.38
N ALA A 204 -16.53 -3.90 -11.51
CA ALA A 204 -17.39 -4.86 -12.19
C ALA A 204 -17.60 -6.19 -11.42
N TYR A 205 -16.80 -6.44 -10.38
CA TYR A 205 -16.86 -7.66 -9.57
C TYR A 205 -17.67 -7.52 -8.28
N LEU A 206 -17.97 -6.30 -7.84
CA LEU A 206 -18.80 -6.04 -6.66
C LEU A 206 -20.22 -6.56 -6.88
N ARG A 207 -20.69 -7.39 -5.96
CA ARG A 207 -22.04 -8.00 -6.01
C ARG A 207 -23.07 -7.27 -5.13
N SER A 208 -22.60 -6.70 -4.03
CA SER A 208 -23.40 -5.98 -3.04
C SER A 208 -22.57 -4.88 -2.40
N LEU A 209 -23.23 -3.80 -1.99
CA LEU A 209 -22.66 -2.73 -1.18
C LEU A 209 -23.66 -2.39 -0.08
N ASP A 210 -23.22 -2.46 1.17
CA ASP A 210 -23.98 -1.91 2.29
C ASP A 210 -23.63 -0.44 2.47
N LEU A 211 -24.60 0.44 2.20
CA LEU A 211 -24.46 1.90 2.27
C LEU A 211 -25.34 2.50 3.37
N ALA A 212 -25.86 1.69 4.30
CA ALA A 212 -26.79 2.16 5.33
C ALA A 212 -26.20 3.25 6.23
N ALA A 213 -24.88 3.21 6.48
CA ALA A 213 -24.16 4.20 7.28
C ALA A 213 -23.85 5.51 6.54
N PHE A 214 -24.06 5.57 5.21
CA PHE A 214 -23.65 6.74 4.44
C PHE A 214 -24.57 7.93 4.68
N ASN A 215 -23.98 9.10 4.90
CA ASN A 215 -24.65 10.39 5.00
C ASN A 215 -24.11 11.33 3.92
N THR A 216 -24.91 11.56 2.88
CA THR A 216 -24.47 12.36 1.72
C THR A 216 -24.90 13.84 1.78
N ALA A 217 -25.39 14.34 2.92
CA ALA A 217 -25.96 15.70 3.02
C ALA A 217 -24.96 16.84 2.70
N LYS A 218 -23.65 16.58 2.81
CA LYS A 218 -22.58 17.52 2.44
C LYS A 218 -21.96 17.25 1.07
N VAL A 219 -22.25 16.10 0.47
CA VAL A 219 -21.65 15.68 -0.80
C VAL A 219 -22.11 16.61 -1.91
N ARG A 220 -21.16 17.02 -2.74
CA ARG A 220 -21.34 17.94 -3.88
C ARG A 220 -21.20 17.22 -5.22
N SER A 221 -20.53 16.08 -5.25
CA SER A 221 -20.44 15.25 -6.45
C SER A 221 -20.42 13.76 -6.10
N MET A 222 -21.31 13.02 -6.76
CA MET A 222 -21.35 11.55 -6.84
C MET A 222 -21.28 11.10 -8.31
N THR A 223 -20.69 11.94 -9.17
CA THR A 223 -20.58 11.70 -10.62
C THR A 223 -19.94 10.34 -10.86
N CYS A 224 -20.61 9.50 -11.67
CA CYS A 224 -20.15 8.18 -12.09
C CYS A 224 -19.77 7.23 -10.92
N MET A 225 -20.28 7.45 -9.70
CA MET A 225 -19.90 6.71 -8.50
C MET A 225 -20.03 5.19 -8.64
N PHE A 226 -21.03 4.71 -9.38
CA PHE A 226 -21.30 3.28 -9.61
C PHE A 226 -21.25 2.89 -11.09
N GLU A 227 -20.72 3.74 -11.98
CA GLU A 227 -20.62 3.40 -13.39
C GLU A 227 -19.69 2.19 -13.56
N GLY A 228 -20.04 1.24 -14.44
CA GLY A 228 -19.26 0.01 -14.63
C GLY A 228 -19.37 -1.05 -13.51
N CYS A 229 -20.19 -0.84 -12.48
CA CYS A 229 -20.52 -1.86 -11.46
C CYS A 229 -21.45 -2.96 -12.02
N ALA A 230 -20.98 -3.71 -13.02
CA ALA A 230 -21.81 -4.59 -13.85
C ALA A 230 -22.47 -5.78 -13.13
N ARG A 231 -21.99 -6.15 -11.92
CA ARG A 231 -22.52 -7.26 -11.11
C ARG A 231 -23.32 -6.83 -9.88
N LEU A 232 -23.49 -5.54 -9.67
CA LEU A 232 -24.30 -5.03 -8.57
C LEU A 232 -25.78 -5.26 -8.88
N GLU A 233 -26.43 -6.17 -8.15
CA GLU A 233 -27.81 -6.58 -8.45
C GLU A 233 -28.85 -5.59 -7.93
N SER A 234 -28.58 -4.96 -6.79
CA SER A 234 -29.43 -3.94 -6.17
C SER A 234 -28.60 -3.00 -5.31
N LEU A 235 -29.12 -1.80 -5.08
CA LEU A 235 -28.48 -0.80 -4.24
C LEU A 235 -29.54 -0.06 -3.42
N ASP A 236 -29.39 -0.07 -2.11
CA ASP A 236 -30.23 0.71 -1.21
C ASP A 236 -29.66 2.12 -1.06
N LEU A 237 -30.38 3.10 -1.59
CA LEU A 237 -29.98 4.52 -1.58
C LEU A 237 -30.87 5.37 -0.67
N ARG A 238 -31.64 4.76 0.24
CA ARG A 238 -32.58 5.51 1.10
C ARG A 238 -31.89 6.51 2.03
N SER A 239 -30.62 6.30 2.35
CA SER A 239 -29.79 7.21 3.16
C SER A 239 -29.20 8.37 2.35
N PHE A 240 -29.30 8.35 1.02
CA PHE A 240 -28.69 9.36 0.16
C PHE A 240 -29.59 10.60 0.05
N ASP A 241 -29.07 11.75 0.48
CA ASP A 241 -29.58 13.07 0.13
C ASP A 241 -29.12 13.43 -1.29
N THR A 242 -30.06 13.39 -2.24
CA THR A 242 -29.86 13.70 -3.67
C THR A 242 -30.51 15.01 -4.09
N ALA A 243 -30.97 15.83 -3.14
CA ALA A 243 -31.74 17.04 -3.42
C ALA A 243 -30.89 18.25 -3.88
N ARG A 244 -29.61 18.03 -4.25
CA ARG A 244 -28.62 19.09 -4.52
C ARG A 244 -27.95 18.95 -5.88
#